data_AF-A0A969VVH4-F1
#
_entry.id   AF-A0A969VVH4-F1
#
_cell.length_a   1.000
_cell.length_b   1.000
_cell.length_c   1.000
_cell.angle_alpha   90.00
_cell.angle_beta   90.00
_cell.angle_gamma   90.00
#
_symmetry.space_group_name_H-M   'P 1'
#
loop_
_entity.id
_entity.type
_entity.pdbx_description
1 polymer ?
#
loop_
_entity_poly.entity_id
_entity_poly.type
_entity_poly.pdbx_seq_one_letter_code
_entity_poly.pdbx_strand_id
1 'polypeptide(L)'
;MIKQKTNVVSIKRIEAEARRHLIIGEDIKEFNEYKALQTKMYDPKDAIEVDDCIQIITLGWKLRRFSAVETGLFNQDIIQQIKTSSNNIGVNLMKRSDFEDVAKDLDQIPELQGLSFRRDCKEENANIKLNTMYIRTLVCRQKLIDNYFARRNSNKNNKIH
;
A
#
# COMPACT_ATOMS: atom_id res chain seq x y z
N MET A 1 36.64 -8.81 -3.71
CA MET A 1 36.11 -8.34 -2.41
C MET A 1 35.30 -7.03 -2.45
N ILE A 2 35.39 -6.19 -3.49
CA ILE A 2 34.71 -4.87 -3.51
C ILE A 2 33.19 -4.95 -3.75
N LYS A 3 32.73 -5.83 -4.66
CA LYS A 3 31.28 -6.00 -4.99
C LYS A 3 30.38 -6.41 -3.81
N GLN A 4 30.89 -7.20 -2.86
CA GLN A 4 30.10 -7.63 -1.70
C GLN A 4 29.88 -6.50 -0.69
N LYS A 5 30.86 -5.61 -0.48
CA LYS A 5 30.70 -4.44 0.40
C LYS A 5 29.73 -3.41 -0.18
N THR A 6 29.75 -3.18 -1.49
CA THR A 6 28.80 -2.26 -2.16
C THR A 6 27.35 -2.72 -1.98
N ASN A 7 27.08 -4.04 -2.09
CA ASN A 7 25.73 -4.57 -1.99
C ASN A 7 25.14 -4.43 -0.56
N VAL A 8 25.95 -4.65 0.48
CA VAL A 8 25.50 -4.49 1.89
C VAL A 8 25.17 -3.04 2.22
N VAL A 9 25.95 -2.08 1.70
CA VAL A 9 25.68 -0.65 1.91
C VAL A 9 24.39 -0.23 1.18
N SER A 10 24.19 -0.69 -0.04
CA SER A 10 22.97 -0.48 -0.82
C SER A 10 21.72 -1.00 -0.12
N ILE A 11 21.76 -2.24 0.40
CA ILE A 11 20.63 -2.84 1.12
C ILE A 11 20.32 -2.05 2.39
N LYS A 12 21.34 -1.66 3.18
CA LYS A 12 21.14 -0.83 4.38
C LYS A 12 20.52 0.53 4.06
N ARG A 13 20.82 1.12 2.90
CA ARG A 13 20.21 2.37 2.45
C ARG A 13 18.71 2.18 2.16
N ILE A 14 18.34 1.10 1.46
CA ILE A 14 16.92 0.76 1.23
C ILE A 14 16.20 0.56 2.56
N GLU A 15 16.82 -0.16 3.49
CA GLU A 15 16.26 -0.41 4.81
C GLU A 15 15.98 0.86 5.60
N ALA A 16 16.91 1.83 5.57
CA ALA A 16 16.78 3.08 6.30
C ALA A 16 15.74 4.02 5.68
N GLU A 17 15.77 4.19 4.36
CA GLU A 17 14.93 5.18 3.68
C GLU A 17 13.47 4.71 3.60
N ALA A 18 13.22 3.44 3.30
CA ALA A 18 11.86 2.93 3.23
C ALA A 18 11.15 3.01 4.59
N ARG A 19 11.86 2.79 5.71
CA ARG A 19 11.29 2.90 7.07
C ARG A 19 10.75 4.29 7.41
N ARG A 20 11.25 5.35 6.76
CA ARG A 20 10.75 6.72 6.98
C ARG A 20 9.31 6.92 6.48
N HIS A 21 8.78 5.97 5.72
CA HIS A 21 7.44 6.01 5.13
C HIS A 21 6.39 5.21 5.92
N LEU A 22 6.80 4.58 7.03
CA LEU A 22 5.90 4.02 8.02
C LEU A 22 5.20 5.14 8.80
N ILE A 23 3.90 4.98 9.02
CA ILE A 23 3.11 5.90 9.85
C ILE A 23 2.62 5.21 11.13
N ILE A 24 2.08 6.00 12.06
CA ILE A 24 1.49 5.49 13.30
C ILE A 24 0.37 4.49 12.96
N GLY A 25 0.39 3.34 13.63
CA GLY A 25 -0.61 2.27 13.48
C GLY A 25 -0.27 1.21 12.42
N GLU A 26 0.85 1.33 11.70
CA GLU A 26 1.27 0.29 10.75
C GLU A 26 2.15 -0.79 11.40
N ASP A 27 1.97 -2.03 10.96
CA ASP A 27 2.76 -3.17 11.43
C ASP A 27 4.19 -3.12 10.86
N ILE A 28 5.15 -2.86 11.74
CA ILE A 28 6.58 -2.78 11.41
C ILE A 28 7.10 -4.12 10.88
N LYS A 29 6.60 -5.25 11.40
CA LYS A 29 6.99 -6.59 10.97
C LYS A 29 6.47 -6.85 9.56
N GLU A 30 5.18 -6.60 9.30
CA GLU A 30 4.62 -6.75 7.95
C GLU A 30 5.37 -5.87 6.93
N PHE A 31 5.65 -4.61 7.29
CA PHE A 31 6.42 -3.73 6.42
C PHE A 31 7.82 -4.25 6.13
N ASN A 32 8.52 -4.75 7.15
CA ASN A 32 9.87 -5.29 6.97
C ASN A 32 9.86 -6.55 6.10
N GLU A 33 8.87 -7.42 6.26
CA GLU A 33 8.67 -8.60 5.40
C GLU A 33 8.40 -8.19 3.95
N TYR A 34 7.46 -7.27 3.72
CA TYR A 34 7.15 -6.70 2.41
C TYR A 34 8.41 -6.12 1.75
N LYS A 35 9.12 -5.24 2.46
CA LYS A 35 10.34 -4.59 1.98
C LYS A 35 11.42 -5.62 1.65
N ALA A 36 11.64 -6.64 2.48
CA ALA A 36 12.63 -7.68 2.25
C ALA A 36 12.30 -8.49 0.99
N LEU A 37 11.03 -8.87 0.81
CA LEU A 37 10.56 -9.58 -0.38
C LEU A 37 10.76 -8.75 -1.65
N GLN A 38 10.38 -7.47 -1.63
CA GLN A 38 10.57 -6.58 -2.79
C GLN A 38 12.07 -6.36 -3.09
N THR A 39 12.89 -6.10 -2.06
CA THR A 39 14.35 -5.92 -2.23
C THR A 39 14.99 -7.15 -2.86
N LYS A 40 14.57 -8.35 -2.45
CA LYS A 40 15.02 -9.62 -3.04
C LYS A 40 14.53 -9.80 -4.48
N MET A 41 13.29 -9.44 -4.77
CA MET A 41 12.70 -9.52 -6.11
C MET A 41 13.43 -8.61 -7.10
N TYR A 42 13.66 -7.36 -6.73
CA TYR A 42 14.32 -6.39 -7.60
C TYR A 42 15.83 -6.60 -7.63
N ASP A 43 16.49 -6.95 -6.52
CA ASP A 43 17.93 -7.26 -6.48
C ASP A 43 18.81 -6.16 -7.15
N PRO A 44 18.74 -4.91 -6.64
CA PRO A 44 19.40 -3.76 -7.26
C PRO A 44 20.94 -3.86 -7.19
N LYS A 45 21.61 -3.47 -8.28
CA LYS A 45 23.06 -3.65 -8.49
C LYS A 45 23.87 -2.36 -8.45
N ASP A 46 23.23 -1.23 -8.68
CA ASP A 46 23.85 0.10 -8.66
C ASP A 46 23.00 1.11 -7.90
N ALA A 47 23.52 2.33 -7.73
CA ALA A 47 22.86 3.37 -6.94
C ALA A 47 21.51 3.81 -7.53
N ILE A 48 21.38 3.81 -8.87
CA ILE A 48 20.14 4.21 -9.53
C ILE A 48 19.08 3.13 -9.32
N GLU A 49 19.46 1.86 -9.48
CA GLU A 49 18.59 0.72 -9.19
C GLU A 49 18.16 0.68 -7.70
N VAL A 50 19.03 1.11 -6.78
CA VAL A 50 18.68 1.26 -5.36
C VAL A 50 17.62 2.32 -5.14
N ASP A 51 17.80 3.51 -5.74
CA ASP A 51 16.87 4.62 -5.59
C ASP A 51 15.49 4.29 -6.22
N ASP A 52 15.47 3.60 -7.37
CA ASP A 52 14.24 3.09 -7.98
C ASP A 52 13.56 2.06 -7.07
N CYS A 53 14.31 1.12 -6.49
CA CYS A 53 13.77 0.11 -5.59
C CYS A 53 13.10 0.74 -4.35
N ILE A 54 13.73 1.76 -3.74
CA ILE A 54 13.17 2.52 -2.62
C ILE A 54 11.83 3.14 -2.99
N GLN A 55 11.74 3.78 -4.17
CA GLN A 55 10.51 4.40 -4.63
C GLN A 55 9.42 3.37 -4.90
N ILE A 56 9.74 2.26 -5.58
CA ILE A 56 8.78 1.18 -5.87
C ILE A 56 8.20 0.58 -4.58
N ILE A 57 9.05 0.32 -3.58
CA ILE A 57 8.64 -0.18 -2.26
C ILE A 57 7.73 0.83 -1.56
N THR A 58 8.13 2.10 -1.54
CA THR A 58 7.39 3.18 -0.88
C THR A 58 6.00 3.35 -1.49
N LEU A 59 5.90 3.42 -2.81
CA LEU A 59 4.62 3.55 -3.50
C LEU A 59 3.75 2.29 -3.30
N GLY A 60 4.36 1.10 -3.28
CA GLY A 60 3.62 -0.14 -3.04
C GLY A 60 3.05 -0.24 -1.63
N TRP A 61 3.79 0.24 -0.62
CA TRP A 61 3.28 0.34 0.74
C TRP A 61 2.14 1.37 0.84
N LYS A 62 2.28 2.51 0.15
CA LYS A 62 1.22 3.53 0.07
C LYS A 62 -0.08 2.98 -0.55
N LEU A 63 0.01 2.10 -1.54
CA LEU A 63 -1.17 1.44 -2.12
C LEU A 63 -1.91 0.57 -1.10
N ARG A 64 -1.19 -0.19 -0.26
CA ARG A 64 -1.80 -0.98 0.83
C ARG A 64 -2.55 -0.10 1.82
N ARG A 65 -1.99 1.08 2.15
CA ARG A 65 -2.65 2.07 3.00
C ARG A 65 -3.95 2.59 2.40
N PHE A 66 -4.00 2.82 1.09
CA PHE A 66 -5.26 3.21 0.44
C PHE A 66 -6.33 2.12 0.56
N SER A 67 -5.96 0.84 0.44
CA SER A 67 -6.91 -0.26 0.65
C SER A 67 -7.44 -0.30 2.09
N ALA A 68 -6.61 0.00 3.10
CA ALA A 68 -7.05 0.11 4.48
C ALA A 68 -8.02 1.29 4.70
N VAL A 69 -7.70 2.47 4.15
CA VAL A 69 -8.60 3.65 4.20
C VAL A 69 -9.93 3.35 3.49
N GLU A 70 -9.89 2.72 2.32
CA GLU A 70 -11.06 2.34 1.53
C GLU A 70 -11.98 1.39 2.34
N THR A 71 -11.38 0.40 3.00
CA THR A 71 -12.10 -0.49 3.92
C THR A 71 -12.84 0.31 5.00
N GLY A 72 -12.16 1.26 5.66
CA GLY A 72 -12.80 2.12 6.66
C GLY A 72 -13.91 3.02 6.11
N LEU A 73 -13.75 3.55 4.89
CA LEU A 73 -14.82 4.31 4.24
C LEU A 73 -16.06 3.46 4.00
N PHE A 74 -15.90 2.23 3.52
CA PHE A 74 -17.03 1.31 3.32
C PHE A 74 -17.69 0.89 4.63
N ASN A 75 -16.92 0.62 5.69
CA ASN A 75 -17.47 0.33 7.01
C ASN A 75 -18.39 1.46 7.50
N GLN A 76 -17.98 2.71 7.32
CA GLN A 76 -18.79 3.88 7.68
C GLN A 76 -20.07 3.99 6.87
N ASP A 77 -19.99 3.79 5.56
CA ASP A 77 -21.18 3.84 4.69
C ASP A 77 -22.18 2.74 5.09
N ILE A 78 -21.69 1.54 5.43
CA ILE A 78 -22.49 0.44 5.97
C ILE A 78 -23.13 0.80 7.31
N ILE A 79 -22.34 1.27 8.29
CA ILE A 79 -22.83 1.65 9.63
C ILE A 79 -23.87 2.77 9.52
N GLN A 80 -23.61 3.77 8.68
CA GLN A 80 -24.52 4.87 8.45
C GLN A 80 -25.83 4.36 7.86
N GLN A 81 -25.77 3.48 6.86
CA GLN A 81 -26.96 2.85 6.29
C GLN A 81 -27.74 2.08 7.37
N ILE A 82 -27.09 1.28 8.22
CA ILE A 82 -27.77 0.56 9.32
C ILE A 82 -28.51 1.54 10.24
N LYS A 83 -27.90 2.68 10.58
CA LYS A 83 -28.47 3.69 11.48
C LYS A 83 -29.62 4.49 10.88
N THR A 84 -29.58 4.78 9.58
CA THR A 84 -30.56 5.64 8.90
C THR A 84 -31.64 4.88 8.14
N SER A 85 -31.48 3.57 7.93
CA SER A 85 -32.46 2.74 7.23
C SER A 85 -33.74 2.60 8.05
N SER A 86 -34.85 3.11 7.52
CA SER A 86 -36.21 2.71 7.90
C SER A 86 -36.66 1.39 7.23
N ASN A 87 -35.86 0.87 6.28
CA ASN A 87 -36.11 -0.40 5.59
C ASN A 87 -35.52 -1.59 6.37
N ASN A 88 -36.41 -2.41 6.94
CA ASN A 88 -36.06 -3.65 7.66
C ASN A 88 -35.24 -4.66 6.83
N ILE A 89 -35.21 -4.53 5.50
CA ILE A 89 -34.53 -5.48 4.58
C ILE A 89 -33.00 -5.42 4.74
N GLY A 90 -32.39 -4.23 4.82
CA GLY A 90 -30.93 -4.08 4.92
C GLY A 90 -30.39 -4.53 6.28
N VAL A 91 -31.12 -4.21 7.36
CA VAL A 91 -30.79 -4.65 8.72
C VAL A 91 -30.98 -6.16 8.89
N ASN A 92 -32.02 -6.75 8.27
CA ASN A 92 -32.23 -8.20 8.33
C ASN A 92 -31.22 -8.99 7.51
N LEU A 93 -30.71 -8.46 6.38
CA LEU A 93 -29.69 -9.16 5.58
C LEU A 93 -28.36 -9.31 6.34
N MET A 94 -27.98 -8.29 7.12
CA MET A 94 -26.77 -8.29 7.94
C MET A 94 -26.89 -9.09 9.24
N LYS A 95 -28.12 -9.33 9.71
CA LYS A 95 -28.45 -10.21 10.85
C LYS A 95 -28.71 -11.66 10.45
N ARG A 96 -28.53 -12.02 9.17
CA ARG A 96 -28.58 -13.43 8.80
C ARG A 96 -27.35 -14.13 9.38
N SER A 97 -27.55 -15.35 9.86
CA SER A 97 -26.48 -16.16 10.47
C SER A 97 -25.28 -16.39 9.54
N ASP A 98 -25.48 -16.38 8.21
CA ASP A 98 -24.41 -16.46 7.20
C ASP A 98 -23.54 -15.19 7.10
N PHE A 99 -23.99 -14.06 7.66
CA PHE A 99 -23.21 -12.84 7.82
C PHE A 99 -22.67 -12.65 9.24
N GLU A 100 -23.38 -13.08 10.28
CA GLU A 100 -22.94 -12.94 11.67
C GLU A 100 -21.66 -13.73 11.97
N ASP A 101 -21.48 -14.92 11.39
CA ASP A 101 -20.25 -15.71 11.53
C ASP A 101 -19.08 -15.17 10.68
N VAL A 102 -19.35 -14.29 9.71
CA VAL A 102 -18.37 -13.73 8.75
C VAL A 102 -17.99 -12.30 9.09
N ALA A 103 -18.88 -11.57 9.76
CA ALA A 103 -18.66 -10.23 10.30
C ALA A 103 -17.70 -10.31 11.49
N LYS A 104 -16.42 -10.53 11.19
CA LYS A 104 -15.33 -10.36 12.16
C LYS A 104 -15.43 -8.98 12.80
N ASP A 105 -15.00 -8.88 14.05
CA ASP A 105 -14.78 -7.60 14.72
C ASP A 105 -14.03 -6.64 13.77
N LEU A 106 -14.58 -5.44 13.62
CA LEU A 106 -13.98 -4.42 12.77
C LEU A 106 -12.59 -4.06 13.31
N ASP A 107 -11.58 -4.20 12.46
CA ASP A 107 -10.24 -3.71 12.80
C ASP A 107 -10.31 -2.19 12.99
N GLN A 108 -9.84 -1.73 14.15
CA GLN A 108 -9.87 -0.33 14.54
C GLN A 108 -8.98 0.54 13.64
N ILE A 109 -7.91 -0.04 13.07
CA ILE A 109 -6.96 0.71 12.26
C ILE A 109 -7.61 1.22 10.96
N PRO A 110 -8.17 0.36 10.09
CA PRO A 110 -8.94 0.80 8.92
C PRO A 110 -10.04 1.81 9.26
N GLU A 111 -10.78 1.59 10.34
CA GLU A 111 -11.88 2.48 10.74
C GLU A 111 -11.40 3.90 11.04
N LEU A 112 -10.38 4.04 11.88
CA LEU A 112 -9.81 5.34 12.24
C LEU A 112 -9.17 6.04 11.03
N GLN A 113 -8.55 5.28 10.13
CA GLN A 113 -7.96 5.80 8.90
C GLN A 113 -9.04 6.31 7.93
N GLY A 114 -10.11 5.54 7.74
CA GLY A 114 -11.28 5.95 6.96
C GLY A 114 -11.92 7.22 7.52
N LEU A 115 -12.14 7.28 8.85
CA LEU A 115 -12.78 8.42 9.52
C LEU A 115 -11.96 9.69 9.34
N SER A 116 -10.65 9.56 9.58
CA SER A 116 -9.72 10.68 9.46
C SER A 116 -9.69 11.23 8.02
N PHE A 117 -9.68 10.33 7.04
CA PHE A 117 -9.67 10.70 5.63
C PHE A 117 -11.00 11.33 5.17
N ARG A 118 -12.14 10.76 5.59
CA ARG A 118 -13.47 11.31 5.29
C ARG A 118 -13.62 12.73 5.84
N ARG A 119 -13.18 12.95 7.09
CA ARG A 119 -13.16 14.28 7.72
C ARG A 119 -12.32 15.30 6.95
N ASP A 120 -11.12 14.91 6.52
CA ASP A 120 -10.25 15.76 5.69
C ASP A 120 -10.92 16.10 4.34
N CYS A 121 -11.68 15.15 3.80
CA CYS A 121 -12.47 15.36 2.60
C CYS A 121 -13.72 16.24 2.80
N LYS A 122 -14.00 16.70 4.03
CA LYS A 122 -15.24 17.39 4.45
C LYS A 122 -16.50 16.54 4.21
N GLU A 123 -16.40 15.24 4.48
CA GLU A 123 -17.47 14.25 4.30
C GLU A 123 -17.89 13.97 2.85
N GLU A 124 -17.46 14.79 1.88
CA GLU A 124 -17.86 14.68 0.48
C GLU A 124 -16.76 14.11 -0.42
N ASN A 125 -17.18 13.26 -1.36
CA ASN A 125 -16.34 12.72 -2.44
C ASN A 125 -15.08 11.98 -1.95
N ALA A 126 -15.07 11.48 -0.70
CA ALA A 126 -13.93 10.78 -0.12
C ALA A 126 -13.51 9.58 -0.99
N ASN A 127 -14.46 8.72 -1.38
CA ASN A 127 -14.21 7.58 -2.26
C ASN A 127 -13.58 7.99 -3.62
N ILE A 128 -14.07 9.07 -4.24
CA ILE A 128 -13.56 9.56 -5.52
C ILE A 128 -12.12 10.08 -5.38
N LYS A 129 -11.85 10.85 -4.32
CA LYS A 129 -10.52 11.40 -4.02
C LYS A 129 -9.53 10.27 -3.72
N LEU A 130 -9.92 9.30 -2.89
CA LEU A 130 -9.10 8.14 -2.57
C LEU A 130 -8.77 7.34 -3.83
N ASN A 131 -9.77 7.03 -4.66
CA ASN A 131 -9.58 6.31 -5.92
C ASN A 131 -8.63 7.07 -6.86
N THR A 132 -8.80 8.38 -6.98
CA THR A 132 -7.89 9.23 -7.77
C THR A 132 -6.44 9.14 -7.27
N MET A 133 -6.23 9.18 -5.95
CA MET A 133 -4.90 9.01 -5.34
C MET A 133 -4.32 7.61 -5.58
N TYR A 134 -5.17 6.58 -5.46
CA TYR A 134 -4.81 5.19 -5.71
C TYR A 134 -4.35 4.98 -7.15
N ILE A 135 -5.16 5.37 -8.14
CA ILE A 135 -4.85 5.18 -9.56
C ILE A 135 -3.58 5.93 -9.96
N ARG A 136 -3.41 7.19 -9.52
CA ARG A 136 -2.17 7.95 -9.79
C ARG A 136 -0.94 7.25 -9.21
N THR A 137 -1.05 6.76 -7.98
CA THR A 137 0.04 6.05 -7.30
C THR A 137 0.36 4.72 -7.99
N LEU A 138 -0.67 3.97 -8.39
CA LEU A 138 -0.54 2.69 -9.08
C LEU A 138 0.17 2.86 -10.43
N VAL A 139 -0.28 3.82 -11.24
CA VAL A 139 0.32 4.12 -12.55
C VAL A 139 1.76 4.57 -12.40
N CYS A 140 2.06 5.46 -11.43
CA CYS A 140 3.44 5.86 -11.14
C CYS A 140 4.32 4.66 -10.75
N ARG A 141 3.83 3.79 -9.86
CA ARG A 141 4.56 2.59 -9.45
C ARG A 141 4.80 1.65 -10.62
N GLN A 142 3.80 1.40 -11.46
CA GLN A 142 3.93 0.51 -12.60
C GLN A 142 4.98 1.03 -13.59
N LYS A 143 4.95 2.33 -13.91
CA LYS A 143 5.96 2.97 -14.77
C LYS A 143 7.38 2.83 -14.21
N LEU A 144 7.56 2.98 -12.89
CA LEU A 144 8.87 2.78 -12.27
C LEU A 144 9.35 1.33 -12.39
N ILE A 145 8.45 0.36 -12.22
CA ILE A 145 8.75 -1.06 -12.40
C ILE A 145 9.17 -1.35 -13.85
N ASP A 146 8.41 -0.84 -14.82
CA ASP A 146 8.70 -1.04 -16.24
C ASP A 146 10.07 -0.43 -16.59
N ASN A 147 10.34 0.80 -16.13
CA ASN A 147 11.62 1.48 -16.33
C ASN A 147 12.79 0.73 -15.69
N TYR A 148 12.59 0.20 -14.47
CA TYR A 148 13.60 -0.58 -13.75
C TYR A 148 14.04 -1.80 -14.58
N PHE A 149 13.09 -2.59 -15.07
CA PHE A 149 13.40 -3.79 -15.88
C PHE A 149 13.92 -3.45 -17.28
N ALA A 150 13.40 -2.39 -17.92
CA ALA A 150 13.90 -1.94 -19.21
C ALA A 150 15.40 -1.57 -19.13
N ARG A 151 15.79 -0.80 -18.10
CA ARG A 151 17.20 -0.43 -17.89
C ARG A 151 18.07 -1.65 -17.61
N ARG A 152 17.59 -2.57 -16.76
CA ARG A 152 18.32 -3.80 -16.43
C ARG A 152 18.57 -4.69 -17.64
N ASN A 153 17.59 -4.79 -18.54
CA ASN A 153 17.72 -5.57 -19.77
C ASN A 153 18.68 -4.89 -20.78
N SER A 154 18.60 -3.57 -20.92
CA SER A 154 19.56 -2.81 -21.75
C SER A 154 21.00 -2.98 -21.26
N ASN A 155 21.22 -2.89 -19.94
CA ASN A 155 22.53 -3.08 -19.32
C ASN A 155 23.10 -4.50 -19.46
N LYS A 156 22.24 -5.52 -19.66
CA LYS A 156 22.70 -6.89 -19.97
C LYS A 156 23.19 -7.00 -21.40
N ASN A 157 22.46 -6.43 -22.35
CA ASN A 157 22.82 -6.49 -23.77
C ASN A 157 24.13 -5.73 -24.06
N ASN A 158 24.39 -4.61 -23.37
CA ASN A 158 25.63 -3.84 -23.52
C ASN A 158 26.88 -4.51 -22.90
N LYS A 159 26.75 -5.63 -22.19
CA LYS A 159 27.88 -6.38 -21.60
C LYS A 159 28.30 -7.61 -22.42
N ILE A 160 27.65 -7.88 -23.55
CA ILE A 160 27.90 -9.05 -24.41
C ILE A 160 28.84 -8.71 -25.59
N HIS A 161 29.41 -7.50 -25.61
CA HIS A 161 30.47 -7.07 -26.52
C HIS A 161 31.73 -6.70 -25.72
#